data_AF-Q4Q3R7-F1
#
_entry.id   AF-Q4Q3R7-F1
#
_cell.length_a   1.000
_cell.length_b   1.000
_cell.length_c   1.000
_cell.angle_alpha   90.00
_cell.angle_beta   90.00
_cell.angle_gamma   90.00
#
_symmetry.space_group_name_H-M   'P 1'
#
loop_
_entity.id
_entity.type
_entity.pdbx_description
1 polymer ?
#
loop_
_entity_poly.entity_id
_entity_poly.type
_entity_poly.pdbx_seq_one_letter_code
_entity_poly.pdbx_strand_id
1 'polypeptide(L)'
;MSSANATSSTEPGNGDKLQQPQRQPLNVGAGQSPHITKENIESFNYFQLFGLATPTASSAAAACGGSGGGSDAAIPDIDVAAVRRVYRRLSLRFHPDKDDSDEARHAFEVVHTALETIIDPTKLAAYIRTLVEEGGGADGSGFPGEEVRQRQRAHQAHVEAQWAADMLVQRAQERLAKEAAARQAAQEREEAAQRLLSELTSSLNTPFQLMEAELVRDWDVDEEMVAVKTKEVMKVLRHLESADGAWASHLMHEGASRKRYREDTSR
;
A
#
# COMPACT_ATOMS: atom_id res chain seq x y z
N MET A 1 -39.34 25.97 6.32
CA MET A 1 -39.34 24.52 6.58
C MET A 1 -37.90 24.18 6.97
N SER A 2 -37.58 24.28 8.26
CA SER A 2 -37.43 23.12 9.18
C SER A 2 -36.20 22.29 8.79
N SER A 3 -35.16 22.06 9.60
CA SER A 3 -34.89 22.32 11.02
C SER A 3 -33.38 22.26 11.28
N ALA A 4 -32.94 22.88 12.37
CA ALA A 4 -31.59 22.85 12.93
C ALA A 4 -31.31 21.59 13.77
N ASN A 5 -30.02 21.28 14.00
CA ASN A 5 -29.40 20.81 15.27
C ASN A 5 -27.88 20.61 15.02
N ALA A 6 -26.94 21.32 15.65
CA ALA A 6 -26.55 21.42 17.07
C ALA A 6 -25.66 20.24 17.58
N THR A 7 -24.35 20.53 17.63
CA THR A 7 -23.35 20.32 18.71
C THR A 7 -23.59 19.32 19.86
N SER A 8 -22.61 18.42 20.10
CA SER A 8 -22.00 18.09 21.43
C SER A 8 -20.98 16.94 21.26
N SER A 9 -19.67 17.12 21.53
CA SER A 9 -19.00 16.87 22.84
C SER A 9 -19.45 15.60 23.56
N THR A 10 -18.59 14.58 23.65
CA THR A 10 -18.49 13.62 24.78
C THR A 10 -17.13 12.89 24.74
N GLU A 11 -16.57 12.72 25.93
CA GLU A 11 -15.23 12.34 26.38
C GLU A 11 -14.72 10.91 26.05
N PRO A 12 -13.41 10.63 26.29
CA PRO A 12 -12.80 9.31 26.14
C PRO A 12 -13.08 8.39 27.35
N GLY A 13 -13.65 7.21 27.07
CA GLY A 13 -13.88 6.14 28.04
C GLY A 13 -12.65 5.24 28.22
N ASN A 14 -12.02 5.38 29.39
CA ASN A 14 -11.06 4.46 29.98
C ASN A 14 -11.84 3.29 30.64
N GLY A 15 -11.46 2.04 30.40
CA GLY A 15 -12.15 0.91 31.04
C GLY A 15 -11.81 -0.48 30.51
N ASP A 16 -10.70 -1.02 31.00
CA ASP A 16 -10.67 -2.35 31.62
C ASP A 16 -11.16 -3.56 30.80
N LYS A 17 -10.23 -4.18 30.06
CA LYS A 17 -10.32 -5.61 29.71
C LYS A 17 -9.05 -6.32 30.16
N LEU A 18 -9.06 -6.69 31.44
CA LEU A 18 -8.75 -8.02 31.96
C LEU A 18 -7.86 -8.88 31.04
N GLN A 19 -6.59 -8.92 31.43
CA GLN A 19 -5.65 -9.99 31.15
C GLN A 19 -6.31 -11.35 31.36
N GLN A 20 -6.48 -12.10 30.27
CA GLN A 20 -6.57 -13.55 30.38
C GLN A 20 -5.15 -14.07 30.65
N PRO A 21 -4.89 -14.73 31.79
CA PRO A 21 -3.67 -15.49 31.94
C PRO A 21 -3.76 -16.66 30.97
N GLN A 22 -2.90 -16.59 29.95
CA GLN A 22 -2.64 -17.68 29.03
C GLN A 22 -2.28 -18.90 29.88
N ARG A 23 -3.16 -19.91 29.81
CA ARG A 23 -3.06 -21.14 30.58
C ARG A 23 -1.70 -21.79 30.31
N GLN A 24 -0.86 -21.83 31.34
CA GLN A 24 0.17 -22.85 31.43
C GLN A 24 -0.53 -24.21 31.42
N PRO A 25 -0.17 -25.16 30.54
CA PRO A 25 -0.63 -26.52 30.71
C PRO A 25 0.00 -27.09 31.99
N LEU A 26 -0.87 -27.37 32.95
CA LEU A 26 -0.56 -28.12 34.15
C LEU A 26 0.09 -29.45 33.78
N ASN A 27 1.22 -29.70 34.43
CA ASN A 27 1.87 -30.98 34.57
C ASN A 27 0.85 -32.09 34.92
N VAL A 28 0.53 -32.97 33.97
CA VAL A 28 -0.14 -34.24 34.24
C VAL A 28 0.94 -35.30 34.34
N GLY A 29 1.11 -35.81 35.56
CA GLY A 29 2.10 -36.81 35.90
C GLY A 29 1.94 -38.11 35.10
N ALA A 30 3.10 -38.71 34.83
CA ALA A 30 3.38 -40.14 34.91
C ALA A 30 2.21 -41.10 34.63
N GLY A 31 2.05 -41.51 33.36
CA GLY A 31 1.27 -42.70 33.02
C GLY A 31 0.61 -42.71 31.64
N GLN A 32 0.47 -41.56 30.97
CA GLN A 32 -0.05 -41.54 29.61
C GLN A 32 1.07 -41.89 28.63
N SER A 33 0.92 -43.04 27.97
CA SER A 33 1.76 -43.41 26.83
C SER A 33 1.70 -42.26 25.81
N PRO A 34 2.83 -41.80 25.25
CA PRO A 34 2.80 -40.72 24.27
C PRO A 34 1.77 -41.07 23.18
N HIS A 35 0.83 -40.15 22.94
CA HIS A 35 -0.18 -40.30 21.89
C HIS A 35 0.52 -40.20 20.53
N ILE A 36 1.03 -41.33 20.04
CA ILE A 36 1.66 -41.45 18.73
C ILE A 36 0.56 -41.37 17.66
N THR A 37 0.53 -40.26 16.93
CA THR A 37 -0.34 -40.01 15.78
C THR A 37 0.47 -40.05 14.47
N LYS A 38 -0.21 -40.06 13.32
CA LYS A 38 0.42 -40.22 12.00
C LYS A 38 1.35 -39.04 11.70
N GLU A 39 0.92 -37.84 12.09
CA GLU A 39 1.60 -36.57 11.88
C GLU A 39 2.75 -36.30 12.87
N ASN A 40 2.84 -37.05 13.97
CA ASN A 40 3.80 -36.77 15.05
C ASN A 40 4.88 -37.87 15.20
N ILE A 41 4.85 -38.90 14.36
CA ILE A 41 5.70 -40.08 14.53
C ILE A 41 7.19 -39.79 14.31
N GLU A 42 7.52 -38.80 13.47
CA GLU A 42 8.89 -38.36 13.20
C GLU A 42 9.49 -37.51 14.32
N SER A 43 8.66 -36.91 15.16
CA SER A 43 9.12 -36.07 16.27
C SER A 43 9.61 -36.89 17.46
N PHE A 44 9.31 -38.19 17.48
CA PHE A 44 9.70 -39.08 18.56
C PHE A 44 11.02 -39.79 18.25
N ASN A 45 11.90 -39.83 19.25
CA ASN A 45 13.11 -40.64 19.19
C ASN A 45 12.75 -42.15 19.07
N TYR A 46 13.58 -42.95 18.41
CA TYR A 46 13.35 -44.40 18.29
C TYR A 46 13.17 -45.08 19.66
N PHE A 47 13.93 -44.68 20.68
CA PHE A 47 13.75 -45.19 22.04
C PHE A 47 12.38 -44.80 22.62
N GLN A 48 11.91 -43.57 22.37
CA GLN A 48 10.62 -43.08 22.85
C GLN A 48 9.43 -43.76 22.15
N LEU A 49 9.59 -44.11 20.87
CA LEU A 49 8.60 -44.84 20.08
C LEU A 49 8.34 -46.25 20.64
N PHE A 50 9.39 -46.92 21.13
CA PHE A 50 9.29 -48.24 21.75
C PHE A 50 9.10 -48.20 23.27
N GLY A 51 9.03 -47.02 23.88
CA GLY A 51 8.90 -46.86 25.33
C GLY A 51 10.13 -47.31 26.11
N LEU A 52 11.30 -47.28 25.47
CA LEU A 52 12.60 -47.58 26.07
C LEU A 52 13.17 -46.31 26.72
N ALA A 53 13.98 -46.50 27.78
CA ALA A 53 14.69 -45.40 28.40
C ALA A 53 15.72 -44.85 27.40
N THR A 54 15.66 -43.54 27.12
CA THR A 54 16.70 -42.87 26.35
C THR A 54 17.97 -42.81 27.20
N PRO A 55 19.14 -43.24 26.69
CA PRO A 55 20.40 -43.01 27.37
C PRO A 55 20.73 -41.51 27.25
N THR A 56 20.18 -40.71 28.17
CA THR A 56 20.56 -39.31 28.28
C THR A 56 21.94 -39.24 28.93
N ALA A 57 22.75 -38.24 28.58
CA ALA A 57 24.06 -38.02 29.21
C ALA A 57 23.98 -37.94 30.75
N SER A 58 22.82 -37.61 31.31
CA SER A 58 22.56 -37.58 32.75
C SER A 58 22.47 -38.97 33.40
N SER A 59 21.95 -40.00 32.71
CA SER A 59 21.97 -41.38 33.22
C SER A 59 23.32 -42.08 33.06
N ALA A 60 24.13 -41.65 32.08
CA ALA A 60 25.52 -42.11 31.95
C ALA A 60 26.41 -41.59 33.10
N ALA A 61 26.14 -40.39 33.63
CA ALA A 61 26.84 -39.82 34.78
C ALA A 61 26.36 -40.38 36.14
N ALA A 62 25.14 -40.91 36.24
CA ALA A 62 24.64 -41.48 37.51
C ALA A 62 25.16 -42.90 37.78
N ALA A 63 25.64 -43.61 36.77
CA ALA A 63 26.17 -44.98 36.90
C ALA A 63 27.69 -45.04 37.19
N CYS A 64 28.42 -43.92 37.11
CA CYS A 64 29.85 -43.87 37.42
C CYS A 64 30.13 -43.72 38.93
N GLY A 65 29.69 -44.73 39.69
CA GLY A 65 30.14 -45.02 41.05
C GLY A 65 30.86 -46.37 41.17
N GLY A 66 31.17 -47.04 40.05
CA GLY A 66 31.77 -48.37 40.01
C GLY A 66 32.94 -48.46 39.02
N SER A 67 34.13 -48.71 39.56
CA SER A 67 35.37 -48.96 38.82
C SER A 67 35.28 -50.24 37.99
N GLY A 68 35.54 -50.15 36.68
CA GLY A 68 35.66 -51.32 35.79
C GLY A 68 35.76 -50.90 34.32
N GLY A 69 36.98 -50.85 33.78
CA GLY A 69 37.24 -50.54 32.38
C GLY A 69 36.72 -51.61 31.42
N GLY A 70 36.01 -51.16 30.39
CA GLY A 70 35.59 -51.92 29.22
C GLY A 70 35.01 -50.94 28.20
N SER A 71 35.61 -50.87 27.02
CA SER A 71 35.27 -49.95 25.93
C SER A 71 34.03 -50.40 25.16
N ASP A 72 32.93 -50.65 25.85
CA ASP A 72 31.62 -50.79 25.24
C ASP A 72 30.80 -49.58 25.67
N ALA A 73 30.58 -48.66 24.72
CA ALA A 73 29.58 -47.62 24.87
C ALA A 73 28.31 -48.28 25.40
N ALA A 74 27.75 -47.77 26.49
CA ALA A 74 26.64 -48.35 27.24
C ALA A 74 25.43 -48.67 26.33
N ILE A 75 25.44 -49.84 25.70
CA ILE A 75 24.30 -50.39 24.98
C ILE A 75 23.34 -50.85 26.09
N PRO A 76 22.17 -50.21 26.26
CA PRO A 76 21.20 -50.70 27.21
C PRO A 76 20.80 -52.12 26.82
N ASP A 77 20.70 -53.02 27.79
CA ASP A 77 20.15 -54.35 27.56
C ASP A 77 18.68 -54.20 27.12
N ILE A 78 18.42 -54.42 25.83
CA ILE A 78 17.12 -54.18 25.22
C ILE A 78 16.36 -55.49 25.17
N ASP A 79 15.19 -55.51 25.82
CA ASP A 79 14.23 -56.60 25.67
C ASP A 79 13.63 -56.59 24.25
N VAL A 80 14.27 -57.31 23.34
CA VAL A 80 13.85 -57.48 21.94
C VAL A 80 12.43 -58.02 21.85
N ALA A 81 11.96 -58.81 22.83
CA ALA A 81 10.59 -59.31 22.85
C ALA A 81 9.57 -58.20 23.13
N ALA A 82 9.90 -57.24 24.01
CA ALA A 82 9.08 -56.05 24.25
C ALA A 82 9.02 -55.14 23.01
N VAL A 83 10.16 -54.89 22.36
CA VAL A 83 10.25 -54.07 21.14
C VAL A 83 9.40 -54.67 20.01
N ARG A 84 9.49 -55.98 19.77
CA ARG A 84 8.68 -56.68 18.76
C ARG A 84 7.17 -56.64 19.06
N ARG A 85 6.77 -56.67 20.34
CA ARG A 85 5.36 -56.53 20.75
C ARG A 85 4.82 -55.14 20.45
N VAL A 86 5.61 -54.10 20.71
CA VAL A 86 5.23 -52.71 20.41
C VAL A 86 5.20 -52.47 18.90
N TYR A 87 6.19 -52.98 18.15
CA TYR A 87 6.19 -52.96 16.69
C TYR A 87 4.90 -53.56 16.13
N ARG A 88 4.52 -54.78 16.56
CA ARG A 88 3.28 -55.42 16.09
C ARG A 88 2.04 -54.57 16.37
N ARG A 89 2.00 -53.85 17.49
CA ARG A 89 0.90 -52.96 17.86
C ARG A 89 0.85 -51.71 16.98
N LEU A 90 1.99 -51.11 16.68
CA LEU A 90 2.10 -49.92 15.83
C LEU A 90 1.87 -50.25 14.35
N SER A 91 2.41 -51.37 13.86
CA SER A 91 2.18 -51.86 12.50
C SER A 91 0.70 -52.16 12.22
N LEU A 92 -0.06 -52.66 13.21
CA LEU A 92 -1.50 -52.87 13.05
C LEU A 92 -2.30 -51.56 13.04
N ARG A 93 -1.75 -50.49 13.59
CA ARG A 93 -2.36 -49.14 13.60
C ARG A 93 -2.06 -48.36 12.32
N PHE A 94 -0.87 -48.52 11.76
CA PHE A 94 -0.43 -47.82 10.55
C PHE A 94 -0.31 -48.75 9.34
N HIS A 95 -1.08 -49.85 9.30
CA HIS A 95 -1.02 -50.77 8.17
C HIS A 95 -1.64 -50.12 6.93
N PRO A 96 -0.97 -50.18 5.76
CA PRO A 96 -1.50 -49.63 4.51
C PRO A 96 -2.78 -50.32 3.99
N ASP A 97 -3.26 -51.36 4.68
CA ASP A 97 -4.52 -52.09 4.35
C ASP A 97 -5.72 -51.50 5.09
N LYS A 98 -5.48 -50.80 6.21
CA LYS A 98 -6.54 -50.15 7.00
C LYS A 98 -6.62 -48.66 6.74
N ASP A 99 -5.49 -48.05 6.40
CA ASP A 99 -5.36 -46.62 6.13
C ASP A 99 -4.48 -46.42 4.89
N ASP A 100 -5.10 -46.11 3.75
CA ASP A 100 -4.42 -45.87 2.46
C ASP A 100 -3.75 -44.49 2.34
N SER A 101 -3.68 -43.71 3.43
CA SER A 101 -3.08 -42.37 3.41
C SER A 101 -1.56 -42.45 3.30
N ASP A 102 -0.94 -41.56 2.51
CA ASP A 102 0.51 -41.49 2.35
C ASP A 102 1.23 -41.27 3.70
N GLU A 103 0.61 -40.56 4.63
CA GLU A 103 1.09 -40.37 6.01
C GLU A 103 1.16 -41.68 6.81
N ALA A 104 0.28 -42.65 6.54
CA ALA A 104 0.28 -43.94 7.25
C ALA A 104 1.38 -44.86 6.71
N ARG A 105 1.64 -44.79 5.40
CA ARG A 105 2.79 -45.47 4.76
C ARG A 105 4.11 -44.94 5.32
N HIS A 106 4.23 -43.62 5.40
CA HIS A 106 5.41 -42.98 5.98
C HIS A 106 5.61 -43.37 7.45
N ALA A 107 4.54 -43.33 8.25
CA ALA A 107 4.59 -43.75 9.64
C ALA A 107 5.01 -45.23 9.82
N PHE A 108 4.54 -46.12 8.94
CA PHE A 108 4.94 -47.53 8.97
C PHE A 108 6.42 -47.71 8.64
N GLU A 109 6.94 -46.99 7.64
CA GLU A 109 8.35 -47.02 7.28
C GLU A 109 9.24 -46.53 8.43
N VAL A 110 8.89 -45.42 9.07
CA VAL A 110 9.62 -44.88 10.22
C VAL A 110 9.68 -45.89 11.38
N VAL A 111 8.55 -46.54 11.69
CA VAL A 111 8.48 -47.58 12.74
C VAL A 111 9.33 -48.80 12.38
N HIS A 112 9.37 -49.17 11.09
CA HIS A 112 10.17 -50.28 10.60
C HIS A 112 11.67 -49.97 10.66
N THR A 113 12.09 -48.80 10.18
CA THR A 113 13.48 -48.34 10.29
C THR A 113 13.94 -48.24 11.74
N ALA A 114 13.10 -47.71 12.63
CA ALA A 114 13.39 -47.66 14.06
C ALA A 114 13.61 -49.06 14.65
N LEU A 115 12.78 -50.05 14.28
CA LEU A 115 12.96 -51.45 14.71
C LEU A 115 14.31 -52.01 14.22
N GLU A 116 14.64 -51.81 12.94
CA GLU A 116 15.90 -52.31 12.37
C GLU A 116 17.12 -51.70 13.05
N THR A 117 17.06 -50.41 13.39
CA THR A 117 18.17 -49.73 14.09
C THR A 117 18.33 -50.23 15.52
N ILE A 118 17.26 -50.63 16.20
CA ILE A 118 17.30 -51.12 17.59
C ILE A 118 17.69 -52.59 17.68
N ILE A 119 17.31 -53.41 16.69
CA ILE A 119 17.67 -54.83 16.64
C ILE A 119 19.16 -55.03 16.34
N ASP A 120 19.74 -54.20 15.47
CA ASP A 120 21.16 -54.28 15.13
C ASP A 120 22.00 -53.49 16.14
N PRO A 121 22.82 -54.14 16.98
CA PRO A 121 23.62 -53.46 18.00
C PRO A 121 24.61 -52.47 17.40
N THR A 122 25.06 -52.70 16.15
CA THR A 122 25.99 -51.80 15.46
C THR A 122 25.29 -50.50 15.06
N LYS A 123 24.09 -50.59 14.50
CA LYS A 123 23.27 -49.42 14.13
C LYS A 123 22.80 -48.67 15.37
N LEU A 124 22.48 -49.39 16.43
CA LEU A 124 22.10 -48.81 17.71
C LEU A 124 23.25 -48.00 18.32
N ALA A 125 24.48 -48.55 18.34
CA ALA A 125 25.63 -47.82 18.85
C ALA A 125 25.91 -46.53 18.06
N ALA A 126 25.77 -46.59 16.73
CA ALA A 126 25.87 -45.41 15.87
C ALA A 126 24.76 -44.38 16.17
N TYR A 127 23.52 -44.84 16.34
CA TYR A 127 22.38 -43.98 16.65
C TYR A 127 22.46 -43.34 18.05
N ILE A 128 22.93 -44.08 19.05
CA ILE A 128 23.18 -43.52 20.39
C ILE A 128 24.27 -42.45 20.31
N ARG A 129 25.33 -42.68 19.53
CA ARG A 129 26.39 -41.69 19.32
C ARG A 129 25.84 -40.39 18.69
N THR A 130 25.04 -40.49 17.64
CA THR A 130 24.42 -39.30 17.03
C THR A 130 23.48 -38.60 18.00
N LEU A 131 22.73 -39.35 18.81
CA LEU A 131 21.83 -38.79 19.80
C LEU A 131 22.56 -38.02 20.92
N VAL A 132 23.73 -38.49 21.32
CA VAL A 132 24.60 -37.79 22.28
C VAL A 132 25.23 -36.54 21.66
N GLU A 133 25.60 -36.59 20.38
CA GLU A 133 26.13 -35.44 19.65
C GLU A 133 25.06 -34.35 19.44
N GLU A 134 23.81 -34.72 19.15
CA GLU A 134 22.67 -33.79 19.01
C GLU A 134 22.17 -33.24 20.36
N GLY A 135 22.20 -34.05 21.42
CA GLY A 135 21.81 -33.64 22.78
C GLY A 135 22.90 -32.91 23.56
N GLY A 136 24.15 -32.92 23.08
CA GLY A 136 25.34 -32.33 23.72
C GLY A 136 25.67 -30.89 23.29
N GLY A 137 24.75 -30.20 22.62
CA GLY A 137 24.94 -28.84 22.11
C GLY A 137 24.83 -27.75 23.17
N ALA A 138 25.78 -27.68 24.11
CA ALA A 138 25.97 -26.51 24.98
C ALA A 138 27.38 -26.48 25.61
N ASP A 139 28.45 -26.43 24.81
CA ASP A 139 29.66 -25.73 25.26
C ASP A 139 30.46 -25.17 24.07
N GLY A 140 30.81 -23.89 24.17
CA GLY A 140 31.34 -23.09 23.06
C GLY A 140 32.74 -23.51 22.65
N SER A 141 32.87 -24.04 21.44
CA SER A 141 34.15 -24.21 20.75
C SER A 141 33.92 -24.10 19.24
N GLY A 142 34.34 -22.99 18.64
CA GLY A 142 34.13 -22.69 17.23
C GLY A 142 34.72 -23.76 16.30
N PHE A 143 33.84 -24.45 15.58
CA PHE A 143 34.22 -25.41 14.55
C PHE A 143 34.65 -24.68 13.26
N PRO A 144 35.77 -25.05 12.60
CA PRO A 144 36.25 -24.39 11.37
C PRO A 144 35.28 -24.48 10.17
N GLY A 145 34.22 -25.31 10.25
CA GLY A 145 33.16 -25.36 9.24
C GLY A 145 32.06 -24.29 9.38
N GLU A 146 31.93 -23.69 10.55
CA GLU A 146 30.92 -22.65 10.79
C GLU A 146 31.32 -21.31 10.14
N GLU A 147 32.62 -21.00 10.12
CA GLU A 147 33.14 -19.81 9.45
C GLU A 147 32.98 -19.87 7.93
N VAL A 148 33.14 -21.06 7.33
CA VAL A 148 32.88 -21.27 5.89
C VAL A 148 31.40 -21.08 5.57
N ARG A 149 30.49 -21.64 6.38
CA ARG A 149 29.04 -21.42 6.22
C ARG A 149 28.66 -19.96 6.44
N GLN A 150 29.28 -19.28 7.39
CA GLN A 150 29.04 -17.86 7.66
C GLN A 150 29.49 -16.98 6.50
N ARG A 151 30.68 -17.25 5.92
CA ARG A 151 31.16 -16.57 4.70
C ARG A 151 30.25 -16.84 3.51
N GLN A 152 29.75 -18.07 3.36
CA GLN A 152 28.82 -18.42 2.29
C GLN A 152 27.48 -17.68 2.42
N ARG A 153 26.93 -17.57 3.64
CA ARG A 153 25.73 -16.74 3.91
C ARG A 153 25.98 -15.27 3.64
N ALA A 154 27.13 -14.73 4.05
CA ALA A 154 27.48 -13.33 3.79
C ALA A 154 27.62 -13.05 2.28
N HIS A 155 28.20 -13.98 1.52
CA HIS A 155 28.28 -13.87 0.07
C HIS A 155 26.90 -13.91 -0.59
N GLN A 156 26.04 -14.85 -0.19
CA GLN A 156 24.65 -14.94 -0.68
C GLN A 156 23.88 -13.65 -0.37
N ALA A 157 23.96 -13.16 0.87
CA ALA A 157 23.33 -11.91 1.28
C ALA A 157 23.82 -10.71 0.45
N HIS A 158 25.11 -10.66 0.07
CA HIS A 158 25.63 -9.59 -0.77
C HIS A 158 25.07 -9.66 -2.20
N VAL A 159 25.02 -10.85 -2.79
CA VAL A 159 24.45 -11.07 -4.13
C VAL A 159 22.96 -10.72 -4.14
N GLU A 160 22.22 -11.15 -3.12
CA GLU A 160 20.81 -10.81 -2.94
C GLU A 160 20.61 -9.31 -2.74
N ALA A 161 21.48 -8.64 -1.98
CA ALA A 161 21.43 -7.19 -1.81
C ALA A 161 21.68 -6.43 -3.12
N GLN A 162 22.61 -6.90 -3.96
CA GLN A 162 22.82 -6.33 -5.29
C GLN A 162 21.59 -6.50 -6.18
N TRP A 163 21.02 -7.71 -6.22
CA TRP A 163 19.81 -7.96 -7.01
C TRP A 163 18.61 -7.13 -6.50
N ALA A 164 18.45 -7.00 -5.18
CA ALA A 164 17.41 -6.17 -4.57
C ALA A 164 17.61 -4.68 -4.91
N ALA A 165 18.85 -4.19 -4.95
CA ALA A 165 19.15 -2.82 -5.36
C ALA A 165 18.77 -2.56 -6.82
N ASP A 166 19.13 -3.47 -7.73
CA ASP A 166 18.78 -3.37 -9.15
C ASP A 166 17.26 -3.39 -9.37
N MET A 167 16.54 -4.26 -8.65
CA MET A 167 15.08 -4.32 -8.69
C MET A 167 14.42 -2.99 -8.23
N LEU A 168 14.98 -2.33 -7.21
CA LEU A 168 14.50 -1.03 -6.74
C LEU A 168 14.75 0.07 -7.77
N VAL A 169 15.92 0.07 -8.41
CA VAL A 169 16.25 1.02 -9.48
C VAL A 169 15.29 0.84 -10.67
N GLN A 170 15.04 -0.39 -11.10
CA GLN A 170 14.08 -0.67 -12.17
C GLN A 170 12.68 -0.16 -11.82
N ARG A 171 12.21 -0.43 -10.60
CA ARG A 171 10.89 0.03 -10.15
C ARG A 171 10.80 1.57 -10.04
N ALA A 172 11.90 2.24 -9.69
CA ALA A 172 11.96 3.70 -9.70
C ALA A 172 11.88 4.26 -11.13
N GLN A 173 12.59 3.65 -12.09
CA GLN A 173 12.52 4.02 -13.50
C GLN A 173 11.10 3.84 -14.06
N GLU A 174 10.45 2.71 -13.75
CA GLU A 174 9.06 2.47 -14.15
C GLU A 174 8.09 3.50 -13.58
N ARG A 175 8.28 3.90 -12.31
CA ARG A 175 7.48 4.97 -11.70
C ARG A 175 7.66 6.30 -12.41
N LEU A 176 8.90 6.68 -12.71
CA LEU A 176 9.18 7.91 -13.45
C LEU A 176 8.60 7.87 -14.87
N ALA A 177 8.75 6.74 -15.57
CA ALA A 177 8.17 6.55 -16.90
C ALA A 177 6.63 6.62 -16.86
N LYS A 178 6.01 5.98 -15.87
CA LYS A 178 4.56 6.02 -15.68
C LYS A 178 4.07 7.42 -15.31
N GLU A 179 4.80 8.15 -14.48
CA GLU A 179 4.48 9.53 -14.14
C GLU A 179 4.63 10.46 -15.36
N ALA A 180 5.69 10.30 -16.14
CA ALA A 180 5.89 11.05 -17.38
C ALA A 180 4.76 10.77 -18.39
N ALA A 181 4.39 9.51 -18.59
CA ALA A 181 3.26 9.12 -19.44
C ALA A 181 1.93 9.69 -18.91
N ALA A 182 1.73 9.71 -17.59
CA ALA A 182 0.53 10.32 -16.99
C ALA A 182 0.48 11.84 -17.22
N ARG A 183 1.62 12.53 -17.15
CA ARG A 183 1.70 13.98 -17.46
C ARG A 183 1.41 14.26 -18.92
N GLN A 184 1.96 13.47 -19.84
CA GLN A 184 1.67 13.59 -21.27
C GLN A 184 0.18 13.37 -21.55
N ALA A 185 -0.41 12.30 -20.99
CA ALA A 185 -1.83 12.03 -21.14
C ALA A 185 -2.72 13.15 -20.53
N ALA A 186 -2.26 13.82 -19.47
CA ALA A 186 -2.96 14.98 -18.93
C ALA A 186 -2.88 16.20 -19.86
N GLN A 187 -1.69 16.49 -20.42
CA GLN A 187 -1.52 17.56 -21.40
C GLN A 187 -2.37 17.33 -22.65
N GLU A 188 -2.37 16.12 -23.21
CA GLU A 188 -3.21 15.79 -24.36
C GLU A 188 -4.70 15.96 -24.07
N ARG A 189 -5.15 15.61 -22.85
CA ARG A 189 -6.54 15.83 -22.43
C ARG A 189 -6.88 17.31 -22.32
N GLU A 190 -5.97 18.12 -21.76
CA GLU A 190 -6.14 19.57 -21.67
C GLU A 190 -6.17 20.22 -23.06
N GLU A 191 -5.26 19.83 -23.96
CA GLU A 191 -5.26 20.29 -25.35
C GLU A 191 -6.53 19.89 -26.09
N ALA A 192 -7.00 18.66 -25.93
CA ALA A 192 -8.26 18.21 -26.50
C ALA A 192 -9.45 19.03 -25.97
N ALA A 193 -9.47 19.33 -24.66
CA ALA A 193 -10.50 20.19 -24.08
C ALA A 193 -10.43 21.62 -24.61
N GLN A 194 -9.23 22.19 -24.77
CA GLN A 194 -9.03 23.51 -25.36
C GLN A 194 -9.48 23.57 -26.82
N ARG A 195 -9.24 22.51 -27.61
CA ARG A 195 -9.75 22.41 -28.99
C ARG A 195 -11.27 22.41 -29.03
N LEU A 196 -11.92 21.62 -28.18
CA LEU A 196 -13.39 21.63 -28.09
C LEU A 196 -13.89 23.02 -27.67
N LEU A 197 -13.23 23.67 -26.72
CA LEU A 197 -13.60 25.01 -26.27
C LEU A 197 -13.41 26.06 -27.38
N SER A 198 -12.33 25.98 -28.16
CA SER A 198 -12.09 26.90 -29.28
C SER A 198 -13.06 26.65 -30.45
N GLU A 199 -13.42 25.39 -30.73
CA GLU A 199 -14.47 25.04 -31.68
C GLU A 199 -15.83 25.60 -31.25
N LEU A 200 -16.21 25.43 -29.98
CA LEU A 200 -17.46 26.00 -29.44
C LEU A 200 -17.43 27.53 -29.49
N THR A 201 -16.34 28.15 -29.07
CA THR A 201 -16.21 29.62 -29.06
C THR A 201 -16.22 30.19 -30.46
N SER A 202 -15.51 29.60 -31.42
CA SER A 202 -15.52 30.05 -32.82
C SER A 202 -16.89 29.86 -33.47
N SER A 203 -17.58 28.76 -33.17
CA SER A 203 -18.94 28.52 -33.66
C SER A 203 -19.97 29.54 -33.14
N LEU A 204 -19.77 30.08 -31.93
CA LEU A 204 -20.64 31.08 -31.31
C LEU A 204 -20.26 32.51 -31.68
N ASN A 205 -18.96 32.79 -31.81
CA ASN A 205 -18.47 34.14 -32.09
C ASN A 205 -18.68 34.53 -33.55
N THR A 206 -18.61 33.58 -34.48
CA THR A 206 -18.85 33.86 -35.91
C THR A 206 -20.27 34.40 -36.22
N PRO A 207 -21.38 33.81 -35.75
CA PRO A 207 -22.70 34.39 -36.00
C PRO A 207 -22.89 35.72 -35.27
N PHE A 208 -22.33 35.88 -34.06
CA PHE A 208 -22.41 37.14 -33.33
C PHE A 208 -21.63 38.25 -34.03
N GLN A 209 -20.43 37.97 -34.53
CA GLN A 209 -19.63 38.92 -35.33
C GLN A 209 -20.29 39.27 -36.66
N LEU A 210 -20.94 38.31 -37.32
CA LEU A 210 -21.69 38.58 -38.55
C LEU A 210 -22.87 39.51 -38.27
N MET A 211 -23.62 39.25 -37.20
CA MET A 211 -24.71 40.09 -36.76
C MET A 211 -24.21 41.49 -36.34
N GLU A 212 -23.10 41.58 -35.59
CA GLU A 212 -22.47 42.85 -35.25
C GLU A 212 -22.03 43.62 -36.49
N ALA A 213 -21.42 42.96 -37.48
CA ALA A 213 -21.02 43.61 -38.74
C ALA A 213 -22.24 44.10 -39.55
N GLU A 214 -23.35 43.37 -39.53
CA GLU A 214 -24.60 43.79 -40.17
C GLU A 214 -25.23 44.98 -39.44
N LEU A 215 -25.32 44.93 -38.10
CA LEU A 215 -25.77 46.05 -37.28
C LEU A 215 -24.89 47.28 -37.45
N VAL A 216 -23.56 47.14 -37.46
CA VAL A 216 -22.64 48.26 -37.67
C VAL A 216 -22.78 48.83 -39.07
N ARG A 217 -23.02 47.99 -40.10
CA ARG A 217 -23.34 48.48 -41.46
C ARG A 217 -24.65 49.26 -41.52
N ASP A 218 -25.69 48.78 -40.85
CA ASP A 218 -27.00 49.44 -40.83
C ASP A 218 -27.01 50.72 -39.96
N TRP A 219 -26.08 50.80 -39.01
CA TRP A 219 -25.85 51.97 -38.14
C TRP A 219 -24.73 52.88 -38.65
N ASP A 220 -24.08 52.55 -39.75
CA ASP A 220 -23.14 53.45 -40.44
C ASP A 220 -24.00 54.55 -41.05
N VAL A 221 -24.37 55.53 -40.21
CA VAL A 221 -25.10 56.72 -40.61
C VAL A 221 -24.22 57.37 -41.65
N ASP A 222 -24.64 57.32 -42.92
CA ASP A 222 -23.87 57.81 -44.05
C ASP A 222 -23.11 59.06 -43.64
N GLU A 223 -21.77 59.00 -43.65
CA GLU A 223 -20.93 60.12 -43.27
C GLU A 223 -21.32 61.37 -44.08
N GLU A 224 -21.78 61.16 -45.33
CA GLU A 224 -22.39 62.16 -46.18
C GLU A 224 -23.70 62.75 -45.62
N MET A 225 -24.60 61.94 -45.05
CA MET A 225 -25.85 62.41 -44.42
C MET A 225 -25.57 63.22 -43.15
N VAL A 226 -24.60 62.82 -42.33
CA VAL A 226 -24.13 63.60 -41.18
C VAL A 226 -23.50 64.90 -41.65
N ALA A 227 -22.66 64.86 -42.70
CA ALA A 227 -22.05 66.04 -43.30
C ALA A 227 -23.08 67.01 -43.93
N VAL A 228 -24.16 66.49 -44.52
CA VAL A 228 -25.27 67.31 -45.04
C VAL A 228 -26.02 67.97 -43.90
N LYS A 229 -26.44 67.22 -42.87
CA LYS A 229 -27.16 67.79 -41.72
C LYS A 229 -26.32 68.81 -40.95
N THR A 230 -25.02 68.56 -40.78
CA THR A 230 -24.13 69.54 -40.13
C THR A 230 -24.00 70.83 -40.95
N LYS A 231 -23.89 70.74 -42.29
CA LYS A 231 -23.92 71.93 -43.17
C LYS A 231 -25.25 72.68 -43.05
N GLU A 232 -26.38 71.98 -43.00
CA GLU A 232 -27.69 72.60 -42.83
C GLU A 232 -27.83 73.30 -41.48
N VAL A 233 -27.40 72.65 -40.39
CA VAL A 233 -27.38 73.23 -39.04
C VAL A 233 -26.50 74.48 -39.01
N MET A 234 -25.30 74.43 -39.60
CA MET A 234 -24.43 75.61 -39.70
C MET A 234 -25.06 76.73 -40.51
N LYS A 235 -25.82 76.41 -41.56
CA LYS A 235 -26.54 77.40 -42.35
C LYS A 235 -27.65 78.07 -41.54
N VAL A 236 -28.41 77.30 -40.76
CA VAL A 236 -29.46 77.82 -39.87
C VAL A 236 -28.85 78.70 -38.78
N LEU A 237 -27.77 78.27 -38.13
CA LEU A 237 -27.05 79.08 -37.14
C LEU A 237 -26.59 80.42 -37.72
N ARG A 238 -26.01 80.42 -38.93
CA ARG A 238 -25.62 81.66 -39.61
C ARG A 238 -26.81 82.56 -39.95
N HIS A 239 -27.96 81.98 -40.32
CA HIS A 239 -29.19 82.76 -40.55
C HIS A 239 -29.73 83.36 -39.26
N LEU A 240 -29.64 82.64 -38.14
CA LEU A 240 -30.03 83.14 -36.83
C LEU A 240 -29.09 84.26 -36.37
N GLU A 241 -27.77 84.13 -36.53
CA GLU A 241 -26.81 85.20 -36.25
C GLU A 241 -27.07 86.46 -37.10
N SER A 242 -27.38 86.26 -38.38
CA SER A 242 -27.74 87.37 -39.27
C SER A 242 -29.10 88.00 -38.93
N ALA A 243 -30.07 87.19 -38.48
CA ALA A 243 -31.37 87.67 -38.05
C ALA A 243 -31.24 88.43 -36.73
N ASP A 244 -30.50 87.93 -35.74
CA ASP A 244 -30.22 88.63 -34.48
C ASP A 244 -29.53 89.98 -34.73
N GLY A 245 -28.62 90.05 -35.70
CA GLY A 245 -28.04 91.32 -36.14
C GLY A 245 -29.07 92.28 -36.76
N ALA A 246 -30.08 91.77 -37.47
CA ALA A 246 -31.16 92.55 -38.05
C ALA A 246 -32.19 93.02 -37.00
N TRP A 247 -32.53 92.17 -36.02
CA TRP A 247 -33.36 92.56 -34.87
C TRP A 247 -32.65 93.62 -34.02
N ALA A 248 -31.34 93.47 -33.78
CA ALA A 248 -30.53 94.46 -33.08
C ALA A 248 -30.46 95.80 -33.83
N SER A 249 -30.32 95.76 -35.16
CA SER A 249 -30.29 96.97 -35.99
C SER A 249 -31.66 97.67 -36.08
N HIS A 250 -32.76 96.89 -36.13
CA HIS A 250 -34.12 97.42 -36.12
C HIS A 250 -34.45 98.10 -34.78
N LEU A 251 -34.05 97.48 -33.66
CA LEU A 251 -34.24 98.04 -32.32
C LEU A 251 -33.44 99.35 -32.10
N MET A 252 -32.26 99.47 -32.71
CA MET A 252 -31.46 100.71 -32.65
C MET A 252 -32.04 101.84 -33.51
N HIS A 253 -32.73 101.54 -34.61
CA HIS A 253 -33.34 102.56 -35.48
C HIS A 253 -34.69 103.10 -34.95
N GLU A 254 -35.46 102.32 -34.20
CA GLU A 254 -36.72 102.77 -33.59
C GLU A 254 -36.52 103.70 -32.39
N GLY A 255 -35.39 103.59 -31.68
CA GLY A 255 -35.05 104.48 -30.56
C GLY A 255 -34.63 105.90 -30.99
N ALA A 256 -34.17 106.07 -32.23
CA ALA A 256 -33.67 107.36 -32.72
C ALA A 256 -34.77 108.34 -33.18
N SER A 257 -36.00 107.86 -33.40
CA SER A 257 -37.08 108.68 -33.99
C SER A 257 -38.05 109.32 -32.99
N ARG A 258 -37.86 109.15 -31.67
CA ARG A 258 -38.75 109.73 -30.62
C ARG A 258 -38.15 110.89 -29.81
N LYS A 259 -37.14 111.60 -30.34
CA LYS A 259 -36.49 112.70 -29.61
C LYS A 259 -36.44 114.01 -30.39
N ARG A 260 -37.58 114.43 -30.97
CA ARG A 260 -37.86 115.84 -31.30
C ARG A 260 -39.31 116.13 -30.93
N TYR A 261 -39.53 117.29 -30.31
CA TYR A 261 -40.73 117.76 -29.62
C TYR A 261 -40.89 117.35 -28.15
N ARG A 262 -40.24 118.11 -27.27
CA ARG A 262 -40.95 118.76 -26.16
C ARG A 262 -40.17 120.02 -25.75
N GLU A 263 -40.45 121.09 -26.48
CA GLU A 263 -40.20 122.47 -26.04
C GLU A 263 -41.01 122.78 -24.77
N ASP A 264 -40.52 123.82 -24.09
CA ASP A 264 -41.29 124.82 -23.34
C ASP A 264 -42.42 124.35 -22.43
N THR A 265 -42.17 124.42 -21.13
CA THR A 265 -43.11 125.06 -20.20
C THR A 265 -42.45 125.35 -18.85
N SER A 266 -42.63 126.60 -18.39
CA SER A 266 -42.59 127.08 -17.00
C SER A 266 -41.20 127.52 -16.49
N ARG A 267 -40.93 128.83 -16.45
CA ARG A 267 -41.28 129.83 -15.41
C ARG A 267 -40.64 129.57 -14.05
#